data_AF-A0A7V9RAN8-F1
#
_entry.id   AF-A0A7V9RAN8-F1
#
_cell.length_a   1.000
_cell.length_b   1.000
_cell.length_c   1.000
_cell.angle_alpha   90.00
_cell.angle_beta   90.00
_cell.angle_gamma   90.00
#
_symmetry.space_group_name_H-M   'P 1'
#
loop_
_entity.id
_entity.type
_entity.pdbx_description
1 polymer ?
#
loop_
_entity_poly.entity_id
_entity_poly.type
_entity_poly.pdbx_seq_one_letter_code
_entity_poly.pdbx_strand_id
1 'polypeptide(L)'
;MIAVAGCEDALYLVEVGATVEEDGLVGRDPDGRVDRERRPGLAPAWAAGQLVDADAAGSTIVLALDRKPPLLISRDAGQTWTERGSGLPAGRAVALGDNPDDVLYAGRNRLYVSRNGGVFWRALTVELPEIHDIAWG
;
A
#
# COMPACT_ATOMS: atom_id res chain seq x y z
N MET A 1 -5.51 -0.62 -13.65
CA MET A 1 -5.28 0.50 -12.72
C MET A 1 -3.79 0.80 -12.70
N ILE A 2 -3.37 2.03 -12.42
CA ILE A 2 -1.94 2.35 -12.30
C ILE A 2 -1.58 2.44 -10.81
N ALA A 3 -0.57 1.69 -10.41
CA ALA A 3 0.12 1.88 -9.16
C ALA A 3 1.32 2.79 -9.39
N VAL A 4 1.49 3.78 -8.53
CA VAL A 4 2.61 4.72 -8.54
C VAL A 4 3.53 4.36 -7.38
N ALA A 5 4.82 4.17 -7.63
CA ALA A 5 5.81 3.85 -6.60
C ALA A 5 6.96 4.86 -6.63
N GLY A 6 7.11 5.59 -5.51
CA GLY A 6 8.27 6.44 -5.27
C GLY A 6 9.42 5.61 -4.74
N CYS A 7 10.48 5.51 -5.53
CA CYS A 7 11.69 4.79 -5.19
C CYS A 7 12.85 5.77 -4.95
N GLU A 8 13.99 5.24 -4.47
CA GLU A 8 15.21 6.03 -4.21
C GLU A 8 15.67 6.88 -5.41
N ASP A 9 15.48 6.39 -6.64
CA ASP A 9 16.04 6.99 -7.85
C ASP A 9 15.01 7.63 -8.80
N ALA A 10 13.72 7.28 -8.70
CA ALA A 10 12.66 7.75 -9.59
C ALA A 10 11.26 7.40 -9.07
N LEU A 11 10.25 8.00 -9.70
CA LEU A 11 8.87 7.52 -9.70
C LEU A 11 8.69 6.43 -10.76
N TYR A 12 8.00 5.35 -10.40
CA TYR A 12 7.66 4.26 -11.31
C TYR A 12 6.14 4.13 -11.44
N LEU A 13 5.66 4.00 -12.67
CA LEU A 13 4.25 3.72 -12.99
C LEU A 13 4.12 2.25 -13.37
N VAL A 14 3.34 1.50 -12.60
CA VAL A 14 3.14 0.06 -12.77
C VAL A 14 1.67 -0.18 -13.09
N GLU A 15 1.42 -0.79 -14.24
CA GLU A 15 0.10 -1.30 -14.58
C GLU A 15 -0.23 -2.51 -13.71
N VAL A 16 -1.40 -2.46 -13.07
CA VAL A 16 -1.96 -3.55 -12.26
C VAL A 16 -3.11 -4.17 -13.04
N GLY A 17 -2.83 -5.32 -13.64
CA GLY A 17 -3.75 -6.11 -14.46
C GLY A 17 -4.66 -7.02 -13.64
N ALA A 18 -5.64 -7.64 -14.29
CA ALA A 18 -6.50 -8.64 -13.65
C ALA A 18 -5.71 -9.91 -13.32
N THR A 19 -4.72 -10.25 -14.13
CA THR A 19 -3.78 -11.36 -13.91
C THR A 19 -2.35 -10.87 -13.77
N VAL A 20 -1.41 -11.79 -13.49
CA VAL A 20 0.01 -11.45 -13.34
C VAL A 20 0.70 -11.15 -14.66
N GLU A 21 0.19 -11.70 -15.76
CA GLU A 21 0.69 -11.51 -17.12
C GLU A 21 0.35 -10.13 -17.68
N GLU A 22 -0.68 -9.50 -17.12
CA GLU A 22 -1.14 -8.15 -17.47
C GLU A 22 -0.47 -7.06 -16.60
N ASP A 23 0.27 -7.44 -15.56
CA ASP A 23 1.04 -6.47 -14.79
C ASP A 23 2.31 -6.07 -15.55
N GLY A 24 2.70 -4.80 -15.50
CA GLY A 24 3.89 -4.35 -16.19
C GLY A 24 4.36 -2.96 -15.78
N LEU A 25 5.67 -2.72 -15.94
CA LEU A 25 6.21 -1.37 -15.81
C LEU A 25 5.85 -0.58 -17.07
N VAL A 26 5.15 0.55 -16.90
CA VAL A 26 4.67 1.37 -18.02
C VAL A 26 5.26 2.78 -18.06
N GLY A 27 5.94 3.21 -16.99
CA GLY A 27 6.59 4.51 -16.97
C GLY A 27 7.63 4.66 -15.87
N ARG A 28 8.59 5.56 -16.09
CA ARG A 28 9.59 6.00 -15.11
C ARG A 28 9.80 7.49 -15.25
N ASP A 29 9.75 8.21 -14.15
CA ASP A 29 10.02 9.65 -14.08
C ASP A 29 11.09 9.91 -13.01
N PRO A 30 12.33 10.24 -13.40
CA PRO A 30 13.43 10.55 -12.46
C PRO A 30 13.11 11.69 -11.48
N ASP A 31 12.36 12.67 -11.94
CA ASP A 31 12.03 13.88 -11.19
C ASP A 31 10.68 13.76 -10.47
N GLY A 32 9.86 12.79 -10.89
CA GLY A 32 8.55 12.50 -10.33
C GLY A 32 8.59 12.09 -8.85
N ARG A 33 7.52 12.40 -8.14
CA ARG A 33 7.32 12.01 -6.73
C ARG A 33 5.88 11.54 -6.56
N VAL A 34 5.64 10.72 -5.54
CA VAL A 34 4.28 10.31 -5.18
C VAL A 34 3.57 11.54 -4.62
N ASP A 35 2.54 12.02 -5.33
CA ASP A 35 1.70 13.12 -4.88
C ASP A 35 0.53 12.58 -4.05
N ARG A 36 0.77 12.40 -2.75
CA ARG A 36 -0.27 12.05 -1.78
C ARG A 36 0.00 12.65 -0.41
N GLU A 37 -1.06 12.92 0.32
CA GLU A 37 -0.97 13.29 1.73
C GLU A 37 -0.88 12.03 2.60
N ARG A 38 0.24 11.84 3.31
CA ARG A 38 0.35 10.79 4.34
C ARG A 38 -0.46 11.19 5.58
N ARG A 39 -1.15 10.21 6.19
CA ARG A 39 -2.09 10.48 7.27
C ARG A 39 -1.75 9.74 8.58
N PRO A 40 -0.56 9.96 9.18
CA PRO A 40 -0.16 9.25 10.38
C PRO A 40 -1.09 9.51 11.58
N GLY A 41 -1.81 10.63 11.58
CA GLY A 41 -2.82 10.97 12.61
C GLY A 41 -4.06 10.06 12.63
N LEU A 42 -4.22 9.17 11.65
CA LEU A 42 -5.27 8.14 11.67
C LEU A 42 -4.97 6.99 12.64
N ALA A 43 -3.70 6.81 13.01
CA ALA A 43 -3.33 5.72 13.90
C ALA A 43 -3.80 6.04 15.34
N PRO A 44 -4.52 5.12 16.00
CA PRO A 44 -4.86 5.28 17.41
C PRO A 44 -3.59 5.20 18.27
N ALA A 45 -3.64 5.80 19.47
CA ALA A 45 -2.48 5.92 20.36
C ALA A 45 -1.78 4.60 20.67
N TRP A 46 -2.54 3.49 20.74
CA TRP A 46 -1.98 2.15 20.99
C TRP A 46 -1.20 1.57 19.80
N ALA A 47 -1.43 2.07 18.56
CA ALA A 47 -0.74 1.64 17.35
C ALA A 47 0.39 2.60 16.93
N ALA A 48 0.33 3.86 17.38
CA ALA A 48 1.20 4.93 16.91
C ALA A 48 2.70 4.62 17.05
N GLY A 49 3.11 3.92 18.09
CA GLY A 49 4.51 3.54 18.32
C GLY A 49 5.07 2.51 17.33
N GLN A 50 4.23 1.87 16.54
CA GLN A 50 4.61 0.87 15.52
C GLN A 50 4.23 1.33 14.10
N LEU A 51 3.72 2.54 13.94
CA LEU A 51 3.19 3.00 12.67
C LEU A 51 4.30 3.17 11.63
N VAL A 52 4.15 2.48 10.51
CA VAL A 52 4.96 2.67 9.31
C VAL A 52 4.29 3.66 8.38
N ASP A 53 3.00 3.44 8.11
CA ASP A 53 2.23 4.27 7.19
C ASP A 53 0.72 4.10 7.41
N ALA A 54 -0.08 5.06 6.95
CA ALA A 54 -1.53 5.02 7.08
C ALA A 54 -2.23 5.73 5.92
N ASP A 55 -3.37 5.19 5.53
CA ASP A 55 -4.25 5.79 4.54
C ASP A 55 -5.73 5.54 4.85
N ALA A 56 -6.63 6.31 4.23
CA ALA A 56 -8.07 6.18 4.41
C ALA A 56 -8.87 6.52 3.14
N ALA A 57 -9.91 5.73 2.90
CA ALA A 57 -10.92 5.93 1.86
C ALA A 57 -12.32 5.74 2.49
N GLY A 58 -13.12 6.80 2.51
CA GLY A 58 -14.41 6.81 3.21
C GLY A 58 -14.25 6.49 4.70
N SER A 59 -14.99 5.50 5.20
CA SER A 59 -14.86 4.99 6.58
C SER A 59 -13.77 3.95 6.75
N THR A 60 -13.08 3.55 5.67
CA THR A 60 -12.03 2.55 5.73
C THR A 60 -10.70 3.21 6.05
N ILE A 61 -10.00 2.69 7.05
CA ILE A 61 -8.64 3.09 7.42
C ILE A 61 -7.75 1.86 7.34
N VAL A 62 -6.59 1.99 6.73
CA VAL A 62 -5.53 0.97 6.75
C VAL A 62 -4.29 1.53 7.45
N LEU A 63 -3.72 0.74 8.34
CA LEU A 63 -2.45 1.00 8.99
C LEU A 63 -1.46 -0.08 8.58
N ALA A 64 -0.28 0.34 8.12
CA ALA A 64 0.90 -0.50 8.05
C ALA A 64 1.73 -0.33 9.32
N LEU A 65 2.09 -1.44 9.95
CA LEU A 65 2.78 -1.48 11.24
C LEU A 65 4.06 -2.32 11.16
N ASP A 66 5.05 -1.98 11.99
CA ASP A 66 6.29 -2.74 12.15
C ASP A 66 6.10 -3.98 13.03
N ARG A 67 5.26 -4.91 12.54
CA ARG A 67 4.95 -6.20 13.19
C ARG A 67 4.46 -7.23 12.18
N LYS A 68 4.12 -8.43 12.65
CA LYS A 68 3.46 -9.48 11.85
C LYS A 68 2.14 -9.92 12.53
N PRO A 69 1.02 -9.96 11.80
CA PRO A 69 0.84 -9.49 10.42
C PRO A 69 0.92 -7.94 10.34
N PRO A 70 1.39 -7.36 9.22
CA PRO A 70 1.79 -5.96 9.16
C PRO A 70 0.62 -4.98 8.97
N LEU A 71 -0.62 -5.44 8.78
CA LEU A 71 -1.75 -4.55 8.53
C LEU A 71 -2.84 -4.66 9.59
N LEU A 72 -3.40 -3.50 9.92
CA LEU A 72 -4.69 -3.37 10.59
C LEU A 72 -5.63 -2.58 9.69
N ILE A 73 -6.84 -3.09 9.49
CA ILE A 73 -7.88 -2.42 8.71
C ILE A 73 -9.10 -2.20 9.57
N SER A 74 -9.58 -0.96 9.60
CA SER A 74 -10.88 -0.59 10.13
C SER A 74 -11.82 -0.27 8.96
N ARG A 75 -13.10 -0.67 9.07
CA ARG A 75 -14.15 -0.34 8.09
C ARG A 75 -15.16 0.68 8.63
N ASP A 76 -14.99 1.10 9.89
CA ASP A 76 -15.95 1.86 10.69
C ASP A 76 -15.30 3.10 11.31
N ALA A 77 -14.41 3.75 10.55
CA ALA A 77 -13.72 4.98 10.93
C ALA A 77 -12.88 4.87 12.22
N GLY A 78 -12.25 3.71 12.41
CA GLY A 78 -11.30 3.46 13.51
C GLY A 78 -11.94 2.94 14.80
N GLN A 79 -13.24 2.61 14.80
CA GLN A 79 -13.92 2.06 15.97
C GLN A 79 -13.49 0.61 16.25
N THR A 80 -13.39 -0.22 15.20
CA THR A 80 -12.91 -1.59 15.28
C THR A 80 -11.83 -1.86 14.25
N TRP A 81 -10.93 -2.81 14.57
CA TRP A 81 -9.73 -3.10 13.78
C TRP A 81 -9.59 -4.60 13.57
N THR A 82 -9.26 -5.00 12.34
CA THR A 82 -9.01 -6.40 11.95
C THR A 82 -7.59 -6.56 11.43
N GLU A 83 -6.90 -7.61 11.89
CA GLU A 83 -5.58 -8.00 11.38
C GLU A 83 -5.65 -8.55 9.95
N ARG A 84 -4.77 -8.04 9.08
CA ARG A 84 -4.67 -8.41 7.66
C ARG A 84 -3.20 -8.46 7.23
N GLY A 85 -2.95 -9.00 6.04
CA GLY A 85 -1.59 -9.07 5.49
C GLY A 85 -0.77 -10.27 5.96
N SER A 86 -1.41 -11.34 6.41
CA SER A 86 -0.71 -12.60 6.71
C SER A 86 0.10 -13.07 5.51
N GLY A 87 1.40 -13.33 5.73
CA GLY A 87 2.34 -13.73 4.67
C GLY A 87 2.99 -12.58 3.90
N LEU A 88 2.59 -11.32 4.15
CA LEU A 88 3.31 -10.17 3.62
C LEU A 88 4.68 -9.99 4.32
N PRO A 89 5.68 -9.45 3.61
CA PRO A 89 6.96 -9.07 4.21
C PRO A 89 6.80 -7.86 5.15
N ALA A 90 7.92 -7.34 5.67
CA ALA A 90 7.91 -6.04 6.34
C ALA A 90 7.50 -4.94 5.35
N GLY A 91 6.61 -4.06 5.80
CA GLY A 91 6.00 -3.02 4.97
C GLY A 91 6.76 -1.71 5.00
N ARG A 92 6.53 -0.89 3.98
CA ARG A 92 7.10 0.46 3.87
C ARG A 92 6.06 1.54 3.57
N ALA A 93 5.02 1.18 2.83
CA ALA A 93 3.93 2.06 2.49
C ALA A 93 2.66 1.25 2.21
N VAL A 94 1.50 1.87 2.39
CA VAL A 94 0.19 1.32 2.07
C VAL A 94 -0.70 2.40 1.50
N ALA A 95 -1.54 2.07 0.52
CA ALA A 95 -2.50 3.00 -0.07
C ALA A 95 -3.84 2.31 -0.37
N LEU A 96 -4.94 3.04 -0.20
CA LEU A 96 -6.29 2.61 -0.59
C LEU A 96 -6.68 3.26 -1.91
N GLY A 97 -7.36 2.50 -2.76
CA GLY A 97 -8.00 3.04 -3.96
C GLY A 97 -9.35 3.69 -3.63
N ASP A 98 -10.00 4.25 -4.66
CA ASP A 98 -11.37 4.78 -4.56
C ASP A 98 -12.35 3.71 -4.04
N ASN A 99 -12.15 2.47 -4.46
CA ASN A 99 -12.74 1.31 -3.80
C ASN A 99 -11.82 0.86 -2.66
N PRO A 100 -12.27 0.89 -1.38
CA PRO A 100 -11.45 0.52 -0.24
C PRO A 100 -11.08 -0.98 -0.19
N ASP A 101 -11.65 -1.81 -1.07
CA ASP A 101 -11.19 -3.20 -1.24
C ASP A 101 -9.88 -3.31 -2.04
N ASP A 102 -9.56 -2.30 -2.84
CA ASP A 102 -8.34 -2.19 -3.61
C ASP A 102 -7.23 -1.59 -2.72
N VAL A 103 -6.40 -2.47 -2.18
CA VAL A 103 -5.31 -2.11 -1.28
C VAL A 103 -3.98 -2.36 -1.97
N LEU A 104 -3.16 -1.31 -2.05
CA LEU A 104 -1.78 -1.39 -2.52
C LEU A 104 -0.84 -1.41 -1.31
N TYR A 105 0.16 -2.28 -1.35
CA TYR A 105 1.13 -2.44 -0.27
C TYR A 105 2.54 -2.55 -0.84
N ALA A 106 3.50 -1.86 -0.24
CA ALA A 106 4.89 -1.93 -0.62
C ALA A 106 5.71 -2.69 0.42
N GLY A 107 6.42 -3.72 -0.05
CA GLY A 107 7.61 -4.22 0.62
C GLY A 107 8.83 -3.38 0.23
N ARG A 108 10.04 -3.94 0.42
CA ARG A 108 11.29 -3.22 0.09
C ARG A 108 11.44 -2.89 -1.41
N ASN A 109 11.17 -3.85 -2.29
CA ASN A 109 11.45 -3.78 -3.73
C ASN A 109 10.30 -4.31 -4.59
N ARG A 110 9.13 -4.53 -3.98
CA ARG A 110 7.99 -5.16 -4.65
C ARG A 110 6.67 -4.63 -4.13
N LEU A 111 5.73 -4.47 -5.05
CA LEU A 111 4.35 -4.11 -4.78
C LEU A 111 3.47 -5.36 -4.62
N TYR A 112 2.48 -5.26 -3.76
CA TYR A 112 1.46 -6.26 -3.53
C TYR A 112 0.09 -5.59 -3.63
N VAL A 113 -0.85 -6.27 -4.26
CA VAL A 113 -2.21 -5.78 -4.43
C VAL A 113 -3.20 -6.77 -3.81
N SER A 114 -4.20 -6.23 -3.13
CA SER A 114 -5.41 -6.93 -2.75
C SER A 114 -6.58 -6.26 -3.45
N ARG A 115 -7.57 -7.05 -3.89
CA ARG A 115 -8.87 -6.56 -4.40
C ARG A 115 -10.06 -6.99 -3.54
N ASN A 116 -9.81 -7.38 -2.29
CA ASN A 116 -10.83 -7.84 -1.34
C ASN A 116 -10.53 -7.36 0.09
N GLY A 117 -9.98 -6.15 0.21
CA GLY A 117 -9.80 -5.51 1.51
C GLY A 117 -8.74 -6.16 2.40
N GLY A 118 -7.66 -6.63 1.80
CA GLY A 118 -6.48 -7.17 2.47
C GLY A 118 -6.60 -8.63 2.91
N VAL A 119 -7.61 -9.37 2.44
CA VAL A 119 -7.79 -10.79 2.76
C VAL A 119 -6.80 -11.65 1.96
N PHE A 120 -6.72 -11.42 0.65
CA PHE A 120 -5.79 -12.12 -0.24
C PHE A 120 -4.90 -11.12 -0.97
N TRP A 121 -3.63 -11.49 -1.12
CA TRP A 121 -2.60 -10.65 -1.70
C TRP A 121 -1.98 -11.33 -2.90
N ARG A 122 -1.80 -10.56 -3.96
CA ARG A 122 -1.06 -10.94 -5.15
C ARG A 122 0.17 -10.04 -5.23
N ALA A 123 1.35 -10.64 -5.36
CA ALA A 123 2.56 -9.88 -5.64
C ALA A 123 2.56 -9.47 -7.12
N LEU A 124 2.95 -8.23 -7.40
CA LEU A 124 3.25 -7.84 -8.78
C LEU A 124 4.60 -8.45 -9.18
N THR A 125 4.74 -8.80 -10.46
CA THR A 125 5.95 -9.43 -11.01
C THR A 125 7.10 -8.43 -11.19
N VAL A 126 6.78 -7.14 -11.26
CA VAL A 126 7.75 -6.05 -11.42
C VAL A 126 8.57 -5.89 -10.13
N GLU A 127 9.89 -6.02 -10.26
CA GLU A 127 10.84 -5.62 -9.23
C GLU A 127 11.26 -4.16 -9.43
N LEU A 128 11.28 -3.42 -8.34
CA LEU A 128 11.62 -2.01 -8.32
C LEU A 128 12.86 -1.76 -7.45
N PRO A 129 13.52 -0.60 -7.60
CA PRO A 129 14.46 -0.10 -6.60
C PRO A 129 13.78 0.04 -5.23
N GLU A 130 14.56 0.46 -4.23
CA GLU A 130 14.03 0.55 -2.87
C GLU A 130 12.84 1.53 -2.80
N ILE A 131 11.66 1.00 -2.44
CA ILE A 131 10.40 1.74 -2.40
C ILE A 131 10.31 2.49 -1.06
N HIS A 132 9.87 3.74 -1.11
CA HIS A 132 9.64 4.58 0.07
C HIS A 132 8.21 5.08 0.18
N ASP A 133 7.48 5.17 -0.94
CA ASP A 133 6.10 5.65 -0.97
C ASP A 133 5.32 5.04 -2.14
N ILE A 134 4.00 4.98 -2.03
CA ILE A 134 3.11 4.47 -3.08
C ILE A 134 1.77 5.19 -3.12
N ALA A 135 1.14 5.24 -4.28
CA ALA A 135 -0.25 5.66 -4.45
C ALA A 135 -0.93 4.87 -5.57
N TRP A 136 -2.25 4.97 -5.65
CA TRP A 136 -2.96 4.73 -6.91
C TRP A 136 -2.87 6.00 -7.77
N GLY A 137 -2.71 5.82 -9.08
CA GLY A 137 -2.67 6.89 -10.08
C GLY A 137 -3.95 7.02 -10.89
#